data_AF-A0A1Y2GC34-F1
#
_entry.id   AF-A0A1Y2GC34-F1
#
_cell.length_a   1.000
_cell.length_b   1.000
_cell.length_c   1.000
_cell.angle_alpha   90.00
_cell.angle_beta   90.00
_cell.angle_gamma   90.00
#
_symmetry.space_group_name_H-M   'P 1'
#
loop_
_entity.id
_entity.type
_entity.pdbx_description
1 polymer ?
#
loop_
_entity_poly.entity_id
_entity_poly.type
_entity_poly.pdbx_seq_one_letter_code
_entity_poly.pdbx_strand_id
1 'polypeptide(L)'
;MAPSQSHSYAYKAGHIFCVLFSILSATTLLTLTTGQGPETQALCSAEMCMTATIYSNDPNTLEFSLWSKAQVGWLGIGFGGKATDMDGNDLAMCWPTTTGQGAILSQRFATSNDDPTEIPTAVEFQVLGAKSGVMASNSSFTCTFTRPLVTAKGTILPDAKELHVIYAVGKNIPTGEDPQTAKIQEHSSTGHGILAIQRKEGGGGNGNVTTTSGSGSPAQPTKTTAPDGDGSSKPSFAQAGYGGGFSRVFTAVAITAGFCLRWLL
;
A
#
# COMPACT_ATOMS: atom_id res chain seq x y z
N MET A 1 90.91 19.00 -8.84
CA MET A 1 90.22 20.27 -8.54
C MET A 1 89.10 19.99 -7.56
N ALA A 2 89.30 20.36 -6.30
CA ALA A 2 88.25 20.63 -5.32
C ALA A 2 87.69 22.07 -5.57
N PRO A 3 86.68 22.62 -4.87
CA PRO A 3 85.92 22.16 -3.68
C PRO A 3 84.38 22.24 -3.92
N SER A 4 83.43 21.94 -3.01
CA SER A 4 83.16 22.60 -1.73
C SER A 4 82.02 21.93 -0.98
N GLN A 5 82.21 21.84 0.34
CA GLN A 5 81.28 21.40 1.37
C GLN A 5 80.09 22.35 1.55
N SER A 6 78.98 21.86 2.11
CA SER A 6 78.56 22.31 3.46
C SER A 6 77.39 21.50 4.01
N HIS A 7 77.52 21.20 5.30
CA HIS A 7 76.59 20.51 6.18
C HIS A 7 75.41 21.42 6.57
N SER A 8 74.27 20.82 6.91
CA SER A 8 73.51 21.21 8.11
C SER A 8 72.49 20.13 8.49
N TYR A 9 72.77 19.47 9.61
CA TYR A 9 71.80 18.73 10.41
C TYR A 9 71.16 19.71 11.39
N ALA A 10 69.82 19.70 11.49
CA ALA A 10 69.11 20.31 12.61
C ALA A 10 67.96 19.38 13.03
N TYR A 11 68.21 18.60 14.08
CA TYR A 11 67.16 18.00 14.91
C TYR A 11 66.58 19.09 15.82
N LYS A 12 65.25 19.21 15.88
CA LYS A 12 64.57 19.74 17.07
C LYS A 12 63.35 18.89 17.40
N ALA A 13 63.51 18.12 18.48
CA ALA A 13 62.44 17.51 19.24
C ALA A 13 61.52 18.60 19.80
N GLY A 14 60.26 18.56 19.40
CA GLY A 14 59.14 19.28 20.01
C GLY A 14 58.11 18.27 20.47
N HIS A 15 58.45 17.56 21.54
CA HIS A 15 57.59 16.67 22.29
C HIS A 15 56.38 17.43 22.86
N ILE A 16 55.23 16.74 22.90
CA ILE A 16 54.21 16.87 23.96
C ILE A 16 53.49 18.23 23.98
N PHE A 17 52.51 18.47 23.10
CA PHE A 17 51.40 19.41 23.37
C PHE A 17 50.31 19.36 22.28
N CYS A 18 49.75 18.18 21.98
CA CYS A 18 48.42 18.10 21.32
C CYS A 18 47.78 16.70 21.42
N VAL A 19 48.11 15.97 22.48
CA VAL A 19 47.44 14.70 22.86
C VAL A 19 46.44 14.95 24.02
N LEU A 20 46.27 16.22 24.45
CA LEU A 20 45.44 16.63 25.58
C LEU A 20 44.28 17.59 25.21
N PHE A 21 43.86 17.60 23.95
CA PHE A 21 42.51 18.06 23.57
C PHE A 21 41.61 16.87 23.18
N SER A 22 41.83 15.74 23.86
CA SER A 22 40.99 14.53 23.84
C SER A 22 39.99 14.48 25.00
N ILE A 23 39.67 15.59 25.65
CA ILE A 23 38.70 15.58 26.72
C ILE A 23 37.88 16.88 26.62
N LEU A 24 36.56 16.75 26.54
CA LEU A 24 35.57 17.83 26.66
C LEU A 24 35.06 18.53 25.38
N SER A 25 35.03 17.87 24.23
CA SER A 25 33.95 18.13 23.26
C SER A 25 32.81 17.18 23.59
N ALA A 26 31.94 17.65 24.48
CA ALA A 26 30.73 17.00 24.91
C ALA A 26 29.93 16.51 23.70
N THR A 27 29.96 15.19 23.52
CA THR A 27 29.02 14.40 22.75
C THR A 27 27.64 14.54 23.37
N THR A 28 26.95 15.66 23.12
CA THR A 28 25.49 15.69 23.15
C THR A 28 25.03 15.06 21.85
N LEU A 29 25.12 13.73 21.80
CA LEU A 29 24.39 12.92 20.84
C LEU A 29 22.92 13.10 21.22
N LEU A 30 22.29 14.15 20.68
CA LEU A 30 20.83 14.23 20.61
C LEU A 30 20.42 13.06 19.70
N THR A 31 20.20 11.90 20.29
CA THR A 31 19.30 10.92 19.73
C THR A 31 17.92 11.58 19.71
N LEU A 32 17.65 12.31 18.63
CA LEU A 32 16.29 12.49 18.15
C LEU A 32 15.78 11.07 17.87
N THR A 33 15.27 10.41 18.90
CA THR A 33 14.20 9.45 18.74
C THR A 33 13.01 10.25 18.24
N THR A 34 13.01 10.56 16.94
CA THR A 34 11.74 10.73 16.25
C THR A 34 10.97 9.48 16.62
N GLY A 35 9.88 9.63 17.37
CA GLY A 35 8.96 8.54 17.61
C GLY A 35 8.50 8.08 16.24
N GLN A 36 9.20 7.11 15.65
CA GLN A 36 8.66 6.26 14.62
C GLN A 36 7.54 5.50 15.34
N GLY A 37 6.38 6.17 15.44
CA GLY A 37 5.12 5.48 15.70
C GLY A 37 5.06 4.30 14.74
N PRO A 38 4.49 3.16 15.17
CA PRO A 38 4.67 1.85 14.57
C PRO A 38 4.73 1.98 13.06
N GLU A 39 5.95 1.95 12.52
CA GLU A 39 6.17 2.20 11.11
C GLU A 39 5.34 1.15 10.39
N THR A 40 4.50 1.59 9.46
CA THR A 40 3.63 0.69 8.72
C THR A 40 4.56 -0.25 7.97
N GLN A 41 4.76 -1.48 8.48
CA GLN A 41 5.69 -2.45 7.91
C GLN A 41 5.10 -3.01 6.62
N ALA A 42 5.11 -2.18 5.58
CA ALA A 42 4.70 -2.56 4.26
C ALA A 42 5.83 -3.39 3.63
N LEU A 43 5.48 -4.51 3.02
CA LEU A 43 6.40 -5.23 2.15
C LEU A 43 6.35 -4.54 0.78
N CYS A 44 7.48 -4.02 0.32
CA CYS A 44 7.58 -3.26 -0.92
C CYS A 44 8.56 -3.87 -1.91
N SER A 45 8.16 -3.91 -3.17
CA SER A 45 9.01 -4.19 -4.33
C SER A 45 9.26 -2.91 -5.14
N ALA A 46 9.90 -3.03 -6.31
CA ALA A 46 10.06 -1.92 -7.24
C ALA A 46 8.70 -1.46 -7.82
N GLU A 47 7.70 -2.34 -7.91
CA GLU A 47 6.45 -2.07 -8.63
C GLU A 47 5.20 -2.00 -7.74
N MET A 48 5.23 -2.59 -6.56
CA MET A 48 4.08 -2.58 -5.65
C MET A 48 4.52 -2.56 -4.18
N CYS A 49 3.56 -2.30 -3.30
CA CYS A 49 3.70 -2.51 -1.87
C CYS A 49 2.43 -3.16 -1.34
N MET A 50 2.54 -3.79 -0.18
CA MET A 50 1.42 -4.43 0.50
C MET A 50 1.51 -4.33 2.02
N THR A 51 0.35 -4.34 2.66
CA THR A 51 0.19 -4.41 4.12
C THR A 51 -0.86 -5.42 4.51
N ALA A 52 -0.70 -6.04 5.67
CA ALA A 52 -1.71 -6.88 6.31
C ALA A 52 -2.07 -6.30 7.68
N THR A 53 -3.35 -6.14 7.98
CA THR A 53 -3.84 -5.56 9.25
C THR A 53 -4.97 -6.38 9.83
N ILE A 54 -4.89 -6.70 11.13
CA ILE A 54 -6.01 -7.18 11.94
C ILE A 54 -6.49 -6.03 12.82
N TYR A 55 -7.79 -5.78 12.83
CA TYR A 55 -8.42 -4.72 13.62
C TYR A 55 -9.01 -5.29 14.90
N SER A 56 -8.93 -4.56 16.02
CA SER A 56 -9.44 -5.06 17.31
C SER A 56 -10.95 -5.26 17.34
N ASN A 57 -11.70 -4.54 16.50
CA ASN A 57 -13.15 -4.72 16.36
C ASN A 57 -13.56 -5.95 15.51
N ASP A 58 -12.64 -6.50 14.73
CA ASP A 58 -12.84 -7.68 13.89
C ASP A 58 -11.57 -8.55 13.89
N PRO A 59 -11.30 -9.25 15.01
CA PRO A 59 -10.06 -10.00 15.19
C PRO A 59 -10.00 -11.29 14.35
N ASN A 60 -11.08 -11.64 13.66
CA ASN A 60 -11.20 -12.87 12.86
C ASN A 60 -10.97 -12.62 11.36
N THR A 61 -10.70 -11.37 10.99
CA THR A 61 -10.54 -10.95 9.60
C THR A 61 -9.20 -10.25 9.43
N LEU A 62 -8.52 -10.58 8.34
CA LEU A 62 -7.30 -9.92 7.91
C LEU A 62 -7.62 -8.99 6.73
N GLU A 63 -7.31 -7.71 6.88
CA GLU A 63 -7.37 -6.73 5.79
C GLU A 63 -6.01 -6.67 5.08
N PHE A 64 -6.01 -6.97 3.78
CA PHE A 64 -4.89 -6.73 2.90
C PHE A 64 -5.10 -5.43 2.13
N SER A 65 -4.05 -4.63 1.98
CA SER A 65 -4.02 -3.50 1.06
C SER A 65 -2.80 -3.64 0.16
N LEU A 66 -3.03 -3.67 -1.14
CA LEU A 66 -2.03 -3.77 -2.20
C LEU A 66 -2.11 -2.48 -3.00
N TRP A 67 -0.97 -1.85 -3.28
CA TRP A 67 -0.95 -0.70 -4.17
C TRP A 67 0.25 -0.72 -5.10
N SER A 68 0.01 -0.33 -6.35
CA SER A 68 1.05 -0.23 -7.35
C SER A 68 1.78 1.13 -7.26
N LYS A 69 3.04 1.16 -7.68
CA LYS A 69 3.83 2.39 -7.83
C LYS A 69 3.71 3.01 -9.22
N ALA A 70 3.11 2.27 -10.16
CA ALA A 70 2.88 2.66 -11.55
C ALA A 70 1.55 2.10 -12.05
N GLN A 71 1.17 2.44 -13.28
CA GLN A 71 0.00 1.84 -13.93
C GLN A 71 0.21 0.33 -14.11
N VAL A 72 -0.80 -0.45 -13.74
CA VAL A 72 -0.81 -1.92 -13.82
C VAL A 72 -2.17 -2.40 -14.32
N GLY A 73 -2.21 -3.60 -14.90
CA GLY A 73 -3.44 -4.27 -15.29
C GLY A 73 -4.06 -5.05 -14.11
N TRP A 74 -3.23 -5.72 -13.32
CA TRP A 74 -3.65 -6.44 -12.11
C TRP A 74 -2.52 -6.59 -11.09
N LEU A 75 -2.91 -6.80 -9.83
CA LEU A 75 -2.03 -7.13 -8.69
C LEU A 75 -2.45 -8.48 -8.11
N GLY A 76 -1.49 -9.32 -7.77
CA GLY A 76 -1.73 -10.62 -7.16
C GLY A 76 -0.93 -10.80 -5.88
N ILE A 77 -1.51 -11.50 -4.92
CA ILE A 77 -0.83 -11.99 -3.71
C ILE A 77 -1.23 -13.44 -3.47
N GLY A 78 -0.28 -14.27 -3.05
CA GLY A 78 -0.51 -15.63 -2.63
C GLY A 78 0.04 -15.87 -1.22
N PHE A 79 -0.66 -16.70 -0.44
CA PHE A 79 -0.27 -17.07 0.92
C PHE A 79 -0.80 -18.45 1.30
N GLY A 80 -0.30 -19.00 2.41
CA GLY A 80 -0.75 -20.28 2.97
C GLY A 80 -0.08 -21.52 2.38
N GLY A 81 0.60 -21.37 1.24
CA GLY A 81 1.40 -22.42 0.60
C GLY A 81 2.91 -22.25 0.83
N LYS A 82 3.70 -22.62 -0.18
CA LYS A 82 5.16 -22.44 -0.14
C LYS A 82 5.53 -20.97 -0.32
N ALA A 83 6.58 -20.54 0.38
CA ALA A 83 7.01 -19.14 0.40
C ALA A 83 7.57 -18.62 -0.93
N THR A 84 7.95 -19.48 -1.86
CA THR A 84 8.63 -19.12 -3.12
C THR A 84 7.89 -19.56 -4.38
N ASP A 85 6.88 -20.40 -4.23
CA ASP A 85 6.23 -21.09 -5.36
C ASP A 85 4.76 -20.70 -5.39
N MET A 86 4.16 -20.62 -6.57
CA MET A 86 2.73 -20.35 -6.70
C MET A 86 1.89 -21.52 -6.20
N ASP A 87 2.35 -22.75 -6.48
CA ASP A 87 1.69 -23.99 -6.10
C ASP A 87 1.37 -24.07 -4.59
N GLY A 88 0.13 -24.45 -4.30
CA GLY A 88 -0.41 -24.62 -2.96
C GLY A 88 -0.83 -23.33 -2.26
N ASN A 89 -0.66 -22.16 -2.88
CA ASN A 89 -1.10 -20.89 -2.28
C ASN A 89 -2.57 -20.56 -2.59
N ASP A 90 -3.24 -19.97 -1.60
CA ASP A 90 -4.53 -19.28 -1.73
C ASP A 90 -4.24 -17.90 -2.31
N LEU A 91 -4.76 -17.61 -3.51
CA LEU A 91 -4.40 -16.45 -4.30
C LEU A 91 -5.52 -15.42 -4.32
N ALA A 92 -5.19 -14.16 -4.10
CA ALA A 92 -6.05 -13.02 -4.36
C ALA A 92 -5.51 -12.24 -5.55
N MET A 93 -6.33 -12.04 -6.57
CA MET A 93 -5.99 -11.26 -7.75
C MET A 93 -6.97 -10.10 -7.91
N CYS A 94 -6.43 -8.88 -7.95
CA CYS A 94 -7.23 -7.68 -8.07
C CYS A 94 -6.92 -6.91 -9.35
N TRP A 95 -7.93 -6.29 -9.95
CA TRP A 95 -7.74 -5.30 -11.01
C TRP A 95 -8.74 -4.16 -10.89
N PRO A 96 -8.48 -2.99 -11.50
CA PRO A 96 -9.43 -1.89 -11.50
C PRO A 96 -10.76 -2.26 -12.14
N THR A 97 -11.85 -1.72 -11.60
CA THR A 97 -13.12 -1.64 -12.35
C THR A 97 -12.96 -0.80 -13.61
N THR A 98 -13.85 -0.97 -14.60
CA THR A 98 -13.82 -0.20 -15.86
C THR A 98 -13.95 1.31 -15.65
N THR A 99 -14.58 1.74 -14.56
CA THR A 99 -14.70 3.15 -14.17
C THR A 99 -13.51 3.67 -13.37
N GLY A 100 -12.62 2.78 -12.90
CA GLY A 100 -11.50 3.10 -12.02
C GLY A 100 -11.88 3.40 -10.57
N GLN A 101 -13.17 3.48 -10.22
CA GLN A 101 -13.70 3.86 -8.90
C GLN A 101 -13.86 2.66 -7.94
N GLY A 102 -12.98 1.66 -8.05
CA GLY A 102 -13.06 0.42 -7.29
C GLY A 102 -12.16 -0.66 -7.86
N ALA A 103 -12.18 -1.84 -7.22
CA ALA A 103 -11.46 -3.03 -7.67
C ALA A 103 -12.41 -4.21 -7.88
N ILE A 104 -12.05 -5.08 -8.81
CA ILE A 104 -12.60 -6.42 -9.00
C ILE A 104 -11.61 -7.39 -8.35
N LEU A 105 -12.12 -8.42 -7.69
CA LEU A 105 -11.34 -9.42 -6.96
C LEU A 105 -11.68 -10.84 -7.44
N SER A 106 -10.65 -11.63 -7.71
CA SER A 106 -10.72 -13.05 -8.03
C SER A 106 -9.96 -13.82 -6.96
N GLN A 107 -10.58 -14.85 -6.39
CA GLN A 107 -9.92 -15.79 -5.50
C GLN A 107 -9.58 -17.04 -6.31
N ARG A 108 -8.31 -17.46 -6.28
CA ARG A 108 -7.83 -18.61 -7.05
C ARG A 108 -7.01 -19.53 -6.19
N PHE A 109 -6.82 -20.75 -6.68
CA PHE A 109 -5.92 -21.70 -6.06
C PHE A 109 -4.99 -22.27 -7.12
N ALA A 110 -3.69 -22.23 -6.87
CA ALA A 110 -2.70 -22.82 -7.77
C ALA A 110 -2.38 -24.25 -7.32
N THR A 111 -2.57 -25.22 -8.21
CA THR A 111 -2.17 -26.63 -8.03
C THR A 111 -0.87 -26.98 -8.75
N SER A 112 -0.34 -26.03 -9.52
CA SER A 112 0.91 -26.10 -10.26
C SER A 112 1.39 -24.67 -10.54
N ASN A 113 2.47 -24.52 -11.30
CA ASN A 113 2.92 -23.22 -11.78
C ASN A 113 2.23 -22.78 -13.09
N ASP A 114 1.12 -23.44 -13.46
CA ASP A 114 0.29 -23.06 -14.60
C ASP A 114 -0.83 -22.09 -14.17
N ASP A 115 -1.70 -21.71 -15.10
CA ASP A 115 -2.85 -20.83 -14.83
C ASP A 115 -3.61 -21.29 -13.57
N PRO A 116 -3.74 -20.41 -12.54
CA PRO A 116 -4.40 -20.80 -11.30
C PRO A 116 -5.85 -21.22 -11.53
N THR A 117 -6.23 -22.31 -10.88
CA THR A 117 -7.57 -22.88 -10.99
C THR A 117 -8.58 -21.98 -10.28
N GLU A 118 -9.71 -21.80 -10.94
CA GLU A 118 -10.87 -21.06 -10.43
C GLU A 118 -11.40 -21.74 -9.16
N ILE A 119 -11.88 -20.95 -8.20
CA ILE A 119 -12.60 -21.51 -7.04
C ILE A 119 -14.10 -21.41 -7.35
N PRO A 120 -14.79 -22.53 -7.66
CA PRO A 120 -16.18 -22.52 -8.12
C PRO A 120 -17.22 -22.29 -7.00
N THR A 121 -16.78 -22.07 -5.76
CA THR A 121 -17.61 -21.91 -4.57
C THR A 121 -17.38 -20.57 -3.89
N ALA A 122 -18.28 -20.22 -2.95
CA ALA A 122 -18.33 -18.97 -2.19
C ALA A 122 -16.95 -18.33 -1.97
N VAL A 123 -16.72 -17.22 -2.68
CA VAL A 123 -15.51 -16.40 -2.54
C VAL A 123 -15.51 -15.84 -1.12
N GLU A 124 -14.51 -16.21 -0.33
CA GLU A 124 -14.40 -15.77 1.06
C GLU A 124 -13.80 -14.37 1.14
N PHE A 125 -13.12 -13.93 0.08
CA PHE A 125 -12.46 -12.64 0.05
C PHE A 125 -13.44 -11.54 -0.35
N GLN A 126 -13.42 -10.41 0.34
CA GLN A 126 -14.33 -9.30 0.07
C GLN A 126 -13.55 -8.03 -0.23
N VAL A 127 -13.78 -7.46 -1.41
CA VAL A 127 -13.17 -6.18 -1.79
C VAL A 127 -13.77 -5.04 -0.96
N LEU A 128 -12.90 -4.18 -0.43
CA LEU A 128 -13.28 -2.93 0.21
C LEU A 128 -13.30 -1.83 -0.86
N GLY A 129 -14.43 -1.71 -1.56
CA GLY A 129 -14.59 -0.82 -2.72
C GLY A 129 -14.22 0.63 -2.43
N ALA A 130 -14.64 1.18 -1.29
CA ALA A 130 -14.32 2.55 -0.89
C ALA A 130 -12.81 2.80 -0.60
N LYS A 131 -12.02 1.75 -0.41
CA LYS A 131 -10.57 1.79 -0.20
C LYS A 131 -9.79 1.30 -1.43
N SER A 132 -10.47 1.09 -2.55
CA SER A 132 -9.89 0.50 -3.76
C SER A 132 -10.18 1.39 -4.96
N GLY A 133 -9.31 1.34 -5.97
CA GLY A 133 -9.47 2.11 -7.19
C GLY A 133 -8.17 2.69 -7.72
N VAL A 134 -8.28 3.41 -8.83
CA VAL A 134 -7.17 4.09 -9.48
C VAL A 134 -7.08 5.51 -8.95
N MET A 135 -5.91 5.89 -8.45
CA MET A 135 -5.63 7.26 -8.03
C MET A 135 -5.42 8.15 -9.26
N ALA A 136 -6.27 9.17 -9.41
CA ALA A 136 -6.24 10.07 -10.56
C ALA A 136 -4.91 10.85 -10.72
N SER A 137 -4.15 11.03 -9.64
CA SER A 137 -2.93 11.84 -9.63
C SER A 137 -1.72 11.16 -10.28
N ASN A 138 -1.66 9.83 -10.24
CA ASN A 138 -0.47 9.08 -10.68
C ASN A 138 -0.79 7.73 -11.36
N SER A 139 -2.08 7.47 -11.65
CA SER A 139 -2.57 6.21 -12.24
C SER A 139 -2.17 4.96 -11.46
N SER A 140 -1.79 5.09 -10.18
CA SER A 140 -1.55 3.94 -9.32
C SER A 140 -2.88 3.29 -8.94
N PHE A 141 -2.87 1.98 -8.83
CA PHE A 141 -4.02 1.18 -8.46
C PHE A 141 -3.86 0.69 -7.04
N THR A 142 -4.89 0.86 -6.22
CA THR A 142 -4.99 0.26 -4.89
C THR A 142 -6.12 -0.76 -4.87
N CYS A 143 -5.82 -1.95 -4.34
CA CYS A 143 -6.80 -2.97 -4.00
C CYS A 143 -6.73 -3.24 -2.51
N THR A 144 -7.81 -2.98 -1.80
CA THR A 144 -7.96 -3.36 -0.40
C THR A 144 -9.06 -4.40 -0.29
N PHE A 145 -8.81 -5.51 0.39
CA PHE A 145 -9.78 -6.58 0.57
C PHE A 145 -9.60 -7.25 1.93
N THR A 146 -10.63 -7.95 2.38
CA THR A 146 -10.63 -8.74 3.61
C THR A 146 -10.67 -10.22 3.32
N ARG A 147 -10.09 -11.00 4.24
CA ARG A 147 -10.11 -12.46 4.24
C ARG A 147 -10.36 -12.97 5.68
N PRO A 148 -11.26 -13.94 5.89
CA PRO A 148 -11.36 -14.65 7.17
C PRO A 148 -10.04 -15.33 7.53
N LEU A 149 -9.61 -15.31 8.79
CA LEU A 149 -8.37 -15.97 9.21
C LEU A 149 -8.38 -17.48 8.92
N VAL A 150 -9.54 -18.11 9.06
CA VAL A 150 -9.77 -19.53 8.75
C VAL A 150 -10.56 -19.62 7.45
N THR A 151 -9.99 -20.27 6.44
CA THR A 151 -10.68 -20.60 5.19
C THR A 151 -10.57 -22.09 4.88
N ALA A 152 -11.34 -22.55 3.89
CA ALA A 152 -11.22 -23.91 3.38
C ALA A 152 -9.83 -24.21 2.76
N LYS A 153 -9.08 -23.18 2.36
CA LYS A 153 -7.76 -23.30 1.71
C LYS A 153 -6.59 -23.10 2.66
N GLY A 154 -6.80 -22.51 3.83
CA GLY A 154 -5.74 -22.35 4.82
C GLY A 154 -6.14 -21.56 6.05
N THR A 155 -5.40 -21.76 7.13
CA THR A 155 -5.59 -21.06 8.40
C THR A 155 -4.41 -20.13 8.67
N ILE A 156 -4.72 -18.87 8.97
CA ILE A 156 -3.81 -17.91 9.57
C ILE A 156 -4.11 -17.89 11.07
N LEU A 157 -3.12 -18.18 11.91
CA LEU A 157 -3.32 -18.17 13.36
C LEU A 157 -3.63 -16.75 13.85
N PRO A 158 -4.59 -16.55 14.79
CA PRO A 158 -4.94 -15.23 15.30
C PRO A 158 -3.77 -14.44 15.92
N ASP A 159 -2.76 -15.14 16.44
CA ASP A 159 -1.57 -14.57 17.05
C ASP A 159 -0.39 -14.40 16.07
N ALA A 160 -0.52 -14.85 14.82
CA ALA A 160 0.52 -14.76 13.80
C ALA A 160 1.02 -13.32 13.64
N LYS A 161 2.34 -13.14 13.69
CA LYS A 161 2.99 -11.83 13.56
C LYS A 161 3.38 -11.52 12.14
N GLU A 162 3.56 -12.54 11.31
CA GLU A 162 4.11 -12.43 9.97
C GLU A 162 3.49 -13.50 9.06
N LEU A 163 3.52 -13.26 7.75
CA LEU A 163 3.07 -14.18 6.70
C LEU A 163 4.13 -14.29 5.63
N HIS A 164 4.45 -15.51 5.20
CA HIS A 164 5.12 -15.70 3.94
C HIS A 164 4.14 -15.43 2.80
N VAL A 165 4.53 -14.54 1.91
CA VAL A 165 3.70 -14.14 0.77
C VAL A 165 4.52 -14.20 -0.51
N ILE A 166 3.86 -14.61 -1.58
CA ILE A 166 4.29 -14.36 -2.95
C ILE A 166 3.43 -13.24 -3.53
N TYR A 167 3.95 -12.51 -4.49
CA TYR A 167 3.20 -11.46 -5.17
C TYR A 167 3.54 -11.40 -6.66
N ALA A 168 2.60 -10.85 -7.42
CA ALA A 168 2.71 -10.76 -8.86
C ALA A 168 2.06 -9.46 -9.37
N VAL A 169 2.60 -8.93 -10.46
CA VAL A 169 2.10 -7.73 -11.13
C VAL A 169 1.92 -8.05 -12.61
N GLY A 170 0.72 -7.80 -13.14
CA GLY A 170 0.41 -7.90 -14.56
C GLY A 170 0.18 -6.55 -15.22
N LYS A 171 0.51 -6.44 -16.51
CA LYS A 171 0.32 -5.19 -17.28
C LYS A 171 -1.03 -5.08 -17.96
N ASN A 172 -1.65 -6.21 -18.29
CA ASN A 172 -2.91 -6.24 -19.04
C ASN A 172 -4.07 -6.56 -18.11
N ILE A 173 -5.19 -5.85 -18.27
CA ILE A 173 -6.40 -6.10 -17.48
C ILE A 173 -6.95 -7.49 -17.83
N PRO A 174 -7.34 -8.32 -16.85
CA PRO A 174 -8.02 -9.59 -17.10
C PRO A 174 -9.26 -9.44 -17.98
N THR A 175 -9.59 -10.48 -18.76
CA THR A 175 -10.74 -10.47 -19.68
C THR A 175 -11.78 -11.51 -19.28
N GLY A 176 -13.06 -11.16 -19.33
CA GLY A 176 -14.17 -12.03 -18.92
C GLY A 176 -15.19 -11.27 -18.08
N GLU A 177 -16.44 -11.76 -18.07
CA GLU A 177 -17.52 -11.16 -17.28
C GLU A 177 -17.49 -11.61 -15.82
N ASP A 178 -17.17 -12.88 -15.58
CA ASP A 178 -17.02 -13.44 -14.24
C ASP A 178 -15.58 -13.25 -13.74
N PRO A 179 -15.36 -12.55 -12.62
CA PRO A 179 -14.03 -12.41 -12.02
C PRO A 179 -13.36 -13.74 -11.67
N GLN A 180 -14.12 -14.77 -11.29
CA GLN A 180 -13.55 -16.06 -10.93
C GLN A 180 -13.03 -16.81 -12.15
N THR A 181 -13.66 -16.63 -13.31
CA THR A 181 -13.29 -17.30 -14.56
C THR A 181 -12.57 -16.40 -15.57
N ALA A 182 -12.22 -15.17 -15.17
CA ALA A 182 -11.55 -14.22 -16.05
C ALA A 182 -10.22 -14.79 -16.56
N LYS A 183 -9.90 -14.60 -17.84
CA LYS A 183 -8.60 -14.96 -18.37
C LYS A 183 -7.57 -13.95 -17.91
N ILE A 184 -6.53 -14.45 -17.25
CA ILE A 184 -5.43 -13.66 -16.74
C ILE A 184 -4.19 -14.03 -17.54
N GLN A 185 -3.44 -13.03 -17.98
CA GLN A 185 -2.16 -13.24 -18.63
C GLN A 185 -1.05 -13.40 -17.59
N GLU A 186 0.03 -14.07 -17.97
CA GLU A 186 1.23 -14.18 -17.15
C GLU A 186 1.68 -12.80 -16.64
N HIS A 187 2.11 -12.78 -15.38
CA HIS A 187 2.63 -11.58 -14.74
C HIS A 187 3.89 -11.08 -15.45
N SER A 188 4.08 -9.76 -15.47
CA SER A 188 5.34 -9.16 -15.93
C SER A 188 6.44 -9.21 -14.86
N SER A 189 6.08 -9.48 -13.62
CA SER A 189 6.96 -9.37 -12.46
C SER A 189 6.39 -10.13 -11.28
N THR A 190 7.27 -10.75 -10.51
CA THR A 190 6.94 -11.49 -9.29
C THR A 190 7.97 -11.25 -8.21
N GLY A 191 7.59 -11.62 -6.99
CA GLY A 191 8.54 -11.78 -5.91
C GLY A 191 7.90 -12.50 -4.74
N HIS A 192 8.66 -12.59 -3.66
CA HIS A 192 8.20 -13.14 -2.40
C HIS A 192 8.80 -12.35 -1.25
N GLY A 193 8.24 -12.55 -0.06
CA GLY A 193 8.76 -11.93 1.15
C GLY A 193 7.98 -12.33 2.39
N ILE A 194 8.37 -11.70 3.50
CA ILE A 194 7.71 -11.83 4.79
C ILE A 194 6.94 -10.54 5.03
N LEU A 195 5.62 -10.67 5.17
CA LEU A 195 4.69 -9.58 5.42
C LEU A 195 4.31 -9.56 6.89
N ALA A 196 4.69 -8.51 7.61
CA ALA A 196 4.29 -8.33 9.00
C ALA A 196 2.79 -8.00 9.11
N ILE A 197 2.12 -8.65 10.07
CA ILE A 197 0.72 -8.43 10.39
C ILE A 197 0.63 -7.31 11.43
N GLN A 198 0.12 -6.17 10.99
CA GLN A 198 -0.18 -5.04 11.86
C GLN A 198 -1.43 -5.32 12.68
N ARG A 199 -1.44 -4.85 13.92
CA ARG A 199 -2.63 -4.86 14.78
C ARG A 199 -2.99 -3.44 15.13
N LYS A 200 -4.22 -3.04 14.82
CA LYS A 200 -4.70 -1.68 15.03
C LYS A 200 -5.95 -1.70 15.89
N GLU A 201 -6.02 -0.74 16.80
CA GLU A 201 -7.24 -0.48 17.55
C GLU A 201 -8.33 0.11 16.66
N GLY A 202 -9.58 -0.23 16.94
CA GLY A 202 -10.75 0.24 16.20
C GLY A 202 -11.06 -0.64 15.00
N GLY A 203 -11.67 -0.03 13.96
CA GLY A 203 -12.16 -0.76 12.79
C GLY A 203 -11.54 -0.38 11.46
N GLY A 204 -11.37 -1.39 10.60
CA GLY A 204 -11.13 -1.19 9.18
C GLY A 204 -12.38 -0.56 8.60
N GLY A 205 -12.35 0.75 8.34
CA GLY A 205 -13.54 1.48 7.92
C GLY A 205 -14.18 0.89 6.66
N ASN A 206 -15.26 0.14 6.82
CA ASN A 206 -16.13 -0.25 5.72
C ASN A 206 -16.93 0.97 5.29
N GLY A 207 -16.38 1.74 4.35
CA GLY A 207 -17.20 2.61 3.52
C GLY A 207 -18.13 1.73 2.70
N ASN A 208 -19.29 1.39 3.25
CA ASN A 208 -20.33 0.64 2.57
C ASN A 208 -20.85 1.51 1.43
N VAL A 209 -20.42 1.25 0.19
CA VAL A 209 -20.94 1.94 -0.99
C VAL A 209 -22.30 1.33 -1.29
N THR A 210 -23.35 1.97 -0.77
CA THR A 210 -24.73 1.74 -1.23
C THR A 210 -24.79 2.15 -2.70
N THR A 211 -24.83 1.18 -3.62
CA THR A 211 -25.19 1.41 -5.02
C THR A 211 -26.67 1.80 -5.07
N THR A 212 -26.95 3.09 -5.12
CA THR A 212 -28.29 3.61 -5.43
C THR A 212 -28.52 3.42 -6.93
N SER A 213 -29.14 2.29 -7.32
CA SER A 213 -29.71 2.10 -8.64
C SER A 213 -30.93 3.02 -8.79
N GLY A 214 -30.70 4.25 -9.23
CA GLY A 214 -31.76 5.16 -9.65
C GLY A 214 -32.30 4.77 -11.02
N SER A 215 -33.20 3.79 -11.06
CA SER A 215 -34.11 3.59 -12.19
C SER A 215 -35.25 4.59 -12.07
N GLY A 216 -35.44 5.46 -13.06
CA GLY A 216 -36.61 6.34 -13.08
C GLY A 216 -36.58 7.42 -14.14
N SER A 217 -36.70 7.04 -15.41
CA SER A 217 -37.46 7.86 -16.36
C SER A 217 -38.95 7.69 -16.04
N PRO A 218 -39.70 8.79 -15.96
CA PRO A 218 -41.07 8.78 -16.44
C PRO A 218 -41.22 9.72 -17.62
N ALA A 219 -41.91 9.21 -18.63
CA ALA A 219 -42.42 9.94 -19.77
C ALA A 219 -43.19 11.20 -19.34
N GLN A 220 -43.01 12.25 -20.13
CA GLN A 220 -43.75 13.51 -20.07
C GLN A 220 -45.09 13.35 -20.80
N PRO A 221 -46.24 13.64 -20.15
CA PRO A 221 -47.45 14.02 -20.85
C PRO A 221 -47.81 15.49 -20.61
N THR A 222 -48.04 16.16 -21.72
CA THR A 222 -49.10 17.15 -22.00
C THR A 222 -49.46 18.20 -20.93
N LYS A 223 -49.10 19.44 -21.26
CA LYS A 223 -49.47 20.70 -20.61
C LYS A 223 -50.95 21.00 -20.84
N THR A 224 -51.72 21.20 -19.76
CA THR A 224 -53.05 21.86 -19.78
C THR A 224 -53.17 22.74 -18.53
N THR A 225 -53.85 23.86 -18.72
CA THR A 225 -53.77 25.14 -18.00
C THR A 225 -54.75 25.27 -16.82
N ALA A 226 -54.41 26.19 -15.90
CA ALA A 226 -55.26 26.94 -14.94
C ALA A 226 -55.36 26.40 -13.48
N PRO A 227 -55.82 27.20 -12.49
CA PRO A 227 -54.94 28.00 -11.61
C PRO A 227 -55.24 27.88 -10.08
N ASP A 228 -54.43 28.60 -9.29
CA ASP A 228 -54.66 29.12 -7.92
C ASP A 228 -54.51 28.22 -6.66
N GLY A 229 -53.94 28.84 -5.61
CA GLY A 229 -53.87 28.39 -4.20
C GLY A 229 -52.43 28.23 -3.71
N ASP A 230 -51.75 29.31 -3.28
CA ASP A 230 -51.72 29.87 -1.91
C ASP A 230 -51.43 28.85 -0.80
N GLY A 231 -50.46 29.17 0.08
CA GLY A 231 -50.16 28.34 1.26
C GLY A 231 -48.70 28.27 1.68
N SER A 232 -48.17 29.41 2.12
CA SER A 232 -47.15 29.59 3.17
C SER A 232 -46.82 28.36 4.04
N SER A 233 -45.54 27.98 4.16
CA SER A 233 -44.78 27.90 5.43
C SER A 233 -43.40 27.21 5.29
N LYS A 234 -42.36 28.00 5.56
CA LYS A 234 -41.00 27.58 5.98
C LYS A 234 -41.05 27.11 7.44
N PRO A 235 -40.19 26.16 7.86
CA PRO A 235 -38.88 26.53 8.45
C PRO A 235 -37.75 25.60 7.94
N SER A 236 -36.60 26.10 7.45
CA SER A 236 -35.49 26.67 8.22
C SER A 236 -35.03 25.77 9.38
N PHE A 237 -34.28 24.71 9.07
CA PHE A 237 -33.38 24.08 10.03
C PHE A 237 -31.93 24.43 9.67
N ALA A 238 -31.30 25.18 10.58
CA ALA A 238 -29.89 25.49 10.58
C ALA A 238 -29.10 24.25 11.00
N GLN A 239 -28.12 23.84 10.20
CA GLN A 239 -27.13 22.83 10.56
C GLN A 239 -25.82 23.56 10.84
N ALA A 240 -25.54 23.75 12.12
CA ALA A 240 -24.22 24.15 12.62
C ALA A 240 -23.45 22.86 12.95
N GLY A 241 -22.16 22.79 12.60
CA GLY A 241 -21.28 21.82 13.23
C GLY A 241 -20.02 21.45 12.47
N TYR A 242 -18.92 22.14 12.83
CA TYR A 242 -17.55 21.62 12.90
C TYR A 242 -16.82 21.26 11.59
N GLY A 243 -16.24 22.29 10.97
CA GLY A 243 -15.05 22.17 10.13
C GLY A 243 -13.80 22.03 11.00
N GLY A 244 -13.37 20.79 11.25
CA GLY A 244 -12.06 20.47 11.83
C GLY A 244 -11.05 20.24 10.72
N GLY A 245 -10.41 21.31 10.22
CA GLY A 245 -9.32 21.22 9.27
C GLY A 245 -8.05 20.68 9.95
N PHE A 246 -7.76 19.40 9.75
CA PHE A 246 -6.43 18.86 10.06
C PHE A 246 -5.44 19.27 8.98
N SER A 247 -4.68 20.32 9.27
CA SER A 247 -3.51 20.73 8.51
C SER A 247 -2.43 19.65 8.63
N ARG A 248 -2.16 18.93 7.54
CA ARG A 248 -0.98 18.05 7.45
C ARG A 248 0.22 18.92 7.05
N VAL A 249 1.11 19.14 8.01
CA VAL A 249 2.44 19.70 7.74
C VAL A 249 3.24 18.62 7.01
N PHE A 250 3.45 18.82 5.71
CA PHE A 250 4.45 18.07 4.95
C PHE A 250 5.81 18.71 5.21
N THR A 251 6.64 18.08 6.03
CA THR A 251 8.08 18.39 6.05
C THR A 251 8.73 17.60 4.91
N ALA A 252 8.92 18.27 3.77
CA ALA A 252 9.77 17.77 2.70
C ALA A 252 11.23 17.88 3.14
N VAL A 253 11.88 16.75 3.45
CA VAL A 253 13.33 16.69 3.59
C VAL A 253 13.90 16.40 2.19
N ALA A 254 14.32 17.45 1.50
CA ALA A 254 15.12 17.33 0.30
C ALA A 254 16.53 16.88 0.68
N ILE A 255 16.87 15.62 0.42
CA ILE A 255 18.27 15.17 0.44
C ILE A 255 18.84 15.47 -0.94
N THR A 256 19.51 16.62 -1.04
CA THR A 256 20.37 16.96 -2.16
C THR A 256 21.68 16.20 -1.99
N ALA A 257 21.76 14.96 -2.48
CA ALA A 257 23.05 14.28 -2.62
C ALA A 257 23.67 14.72 -3.95
N GLY A 258 24.56 15.70 -3.86
CA GLY A 258 25.36 16.21 -4.96
C GLY A 258 26.31 15.16 -5.52
N PHE A 259 26.50 15.26 -6.83
CA PHE A 259 27.58 14.71 -7.63
C PHE A 259 28.93 14.63 -6.88
N CYS A 260 29.56 13.46 -6.94
CA CYS A 260 31.02 13.39 -6.98
C CYS A 260 31.43 12.51 -8.15
N LEU A 261 31.80 13.20 -9.24
CA LEU A 261 32.54 12.66 -10.37
C LEU A 261 33.95 12.30 -9.88
N ARG A 262 34.53 11.19 -10.39
CA ARG A 262 35.87 11.11 -11.02
C ARG A 262 36.68 9.83 -10.67
N TRP A 263 36.88 9.03 -11.74
CA TRP A 263 38.06 8.22 -12.14
C TRP A 263 38.60 7.09 -11.23
N LEU A 264 38.67 5.88 -11.78
CA LEU A 264 39.93 5.23 -12.19
C LEU A 264 39.67 3.88 -12.91
N LEU A 265 40.40 3.69 -14.02
CA LEU A 265 40.58 2.51 -14.90
C LEU A 265 39.51 2.27 -15.97
#